data_AF-S9R0K9-F1
#
_entry.id   AF-S9R0K9-F1
#
_cell.length_a   1.000
_cell.length_b   1.000
_cell.length_c   1.000
_cell.angle_alpha   90.00
_cell.angle_beta   90.00
_cell.angle_gamma   90.00
#
_symmetry.space_group_name_H-M   'P 1'
#
loop_
_entity.id
_entity.type
_entity.pdbx_description
1 polymer ?
#
loop_
_entity_poly.entity_id
_entity_poly.type
_entity_poly.pdbx_seq_one_letter_code
_entity_poly.pdbx_strand_id
1 'polypeptide(L)'
;MDIYDKKKSFLTRQIQLLSHPLQIPKKLHIQSESNDFNHSVVERVFQRLHLRVKRHVRFNYSQQATQHVAAQIRKLYEQTTQLENLSSLPSYLYGDFDLHDIKSLQDLPHPWPFQLEQSEQEKQSQQDYYDSLLGELMSSLSSLEQIKQERKVTEEYRLSLKPFLTNTQLPTRQQWKTNTELPTLLSSINVKIARANANLKNDSVKPIQPVKKEVIYPLEEKLKEQHFR
;
A
#
# COMPACT_ATOMS: atom_id res chain seq x y z
N MET A 1 6.41 33.00 -9.96
CA MET A 1 7.85 32.78 -10.25
C MET A 1 7.95 31.58 -11.16
N ASP A 2 8.47 31.77 -12.38
CA ASP A 2 8.56 30.75 -13.44
C ASP A 2 9.43 29.56 -12.99
N ILE A 3 9.08 28.34 -13.40
CA ILE A 3 9.81 27.09 -13.08
C ILE A 3 11.26 27.18 -13.54
N TYR A 4 11.48 27.82 -14.69
CA TYR A 4 12.81 28.08 -15.22
C TYR A 4 13.68 28.87 -14.24
N ASP A 5 13.16 29.97 -13.70
CA ASP A 5 13.92 30.84 -12.80
C ASP A 5 14.26 30.13 -11.49
N LYS A 6 13.32 29.34 -10.93
CA LYS A 6 13.55 28.54 -9.73
C LYS A 6 14.65 27.50 -9.93
N LYS A 7 14.63 26.78 -11.07
CA LYS A 7 15.62 25.73 -11.36
C LYS A 7 16.98 26.36 -11.68
N LYS A 8 17.02 27.46 -12.42
CA LYS A 8 18.24 28.24 -12.67
C LYS A 8 18.85 28.77 -11.38
N SER A 9 18.05 29.36 -10.48
CA SER A 9 18.54 29.87 -9.20
C SER A 9 19.06 28.74 -8.30
N PHE A 10 18.37 27.59 -8.29
CA PHE A 10 18.82 26.41 -7.57
C PHE A 10 20.17 25.91 -8.08
N LEU A 11 20.31 25.68 -9.40
CA LEU A 11 21.57 25.21 -9.98
C LEU A 11 22.71 26.19 -9.73
N THR A 12 22.45 27.50 -9.87
CA THR A 12 23.44 28.54 -9.60
C THR A 12 23.89 28.50 -8.14
N ARG A 13 22.96 28.31 -7.19
CA ARG A 13 23.27 28.20 -5.76
C ARG A 13 24.09 26.94 -5.45
N GLN A 14 23.76 25.79 -6.06
CA GLN A 14 24.53 24.55 -5.87
C GLN A 14 25.95 24.68 -6.42
N ILE A 15 26.11 25.29 -7.60
CA ILE A 15 27.44 25.56 -8.18
C ILE A 15 28.24 26.51 -7.28
N GLN A 16 27.60 27.53 -6.71
CA GLN A 16 28.25 28.45 -5.77
C GLN A 16 28.73 27.72 -4.51
N LEU A 17 27.91 26.83 -3.93
CA LEU A 17 28.30 26.02 -2.76
C LEU A 17 29.49 25.09 -3.07
N LEU A 18 29.50 24.45 -4.23
CA LEU A 18 30.58 23.56 -4.65
C LEU A 18 31.87 24.32 -5.03
N SER A 19 31.74 25.58 -5.46
CA SER A 19 32.86 26.45 -5.79
C SER A 19 33.44 27.22 -4.58
N HIS A 20 32.88 27.02 -3.40
CA HIS A 20 33.29 27.71 -2.19
C HIS A 20 34.77 27.42 -1.89
N PRO A 21 35.57 28.42 -1.49
CA PRO A 21 36.99 28.20 -1.21
C PRO A 21 37.15 27.14 -0.13
N LEU A 22 37.91 26.11 -0.47
CA LEU A 22 38.26 25.04 0.46
C LEU A 22 39.17 25.62 1.53
N GLN A 23 38.62 25.79 2.72
CA GLN A 23 39.37 26.23 3.88
C GLN A 23 40.17 25.06 4.44
N ILE A 24 41.42 25.32 4.85
CA ILE A 24 42.25 24.32 5.51
C ILE A 24 41.59 24.02 6.88
N PRO A 25 41.22 22.75 7.15
CA PRO A 25 40.68 22.37 8.45
C PRO A 25 41.60 22.80 9.61
N LYS A 26 41.04 23.50 10.61
CA LYS A 26 41.77 23.94 11.81
C LYS A 26 42.45 22.78 12.56
N LYS A 27 41.93 21.56 12.43
CA LYS A 27 42.48 20.33 13.04
C LYS A 27 43.80 19.87 12.40
N LEU A 28 44.07 20.21 11.14
CA LEU A 28 45.35 19.91 10.48
C LEU A 28 46.51 20.76 11.03
N HIS A 29 46.22 21.91 11.64
CA HIS A 29 47.25 22.73 12.28
C HIS A 29 47.77 22.14 13.60
N ILE A 30 47.07 21.16 14.19
CA ILE A 30 47.30 20.70 15.56
C ILE A 30 48.16 19.42 15.60
N GLN A 31 48.36 18.73 14.48
CA GLN A 31 49.07 17.43 14.42
C GLN A 31 50.55 17.51 13.97
N SER A 32 51.25 18.60 14.29
CA SER A 32 52.67 18.77 13.94
C SER A 32 53.54 18.87 15.19
N GLU A 33 53.56 17.82 16.02
CA GLU A 33 54.65 17.65 17.01
C GLU A 33 55.88 16.95 16.39
N SER A 34 55.73 16.33 15.22
CA SER A 34 56.83 15.79 14.42
C SER A 34 57.07 16.67 13.19
N ASN A 35 58.31 17.15 13.06
CA ASN A 35 58.79 18.23 12.19
C ASN A 35 58.76 17.95 10.66
N ASP A 36 57.82 17.13 10.16
CA ASP A 36 57.85 16.62 8.77
C ASP A 36 56.84 17.27 7.81
N PHE A 37 55.84 18.00 8.32
CA PHE A 37 54.83 18.66 7.47
C PHE A 37 55.07 20.17 7.36
N ASN A 38 55.74 20.59 6.29
CA ASN A 38 55.91 22.00 5.98
C ASN A 38 54.55 22.63 5.62
N HIS A 39 54.03 23.47 6.51
CA HIS A 39 52.74 24.16 6.39
C HIS A 39 52.57 24.90 5.04
N SER A 40 53.65 25.50 4.52
CA SER A 40 53.65 26.17 3.22
C SER A 40 53.34 25.23 2.04
N VAL A 41 53.68 23.94 2.17
CA VAL A 41 53.37 22.92 1.16
C VAL A 41 51.89 22.58 1.21
N VAL A 42 51.30 22.46 2.40
CA VAL A 42 49.87 22.21 2.59
C VAL A 42 49.05 23.36 2.00
N GLU A 43 49.40 24.61 2.31
CA GLU A 43 48.74 25.77 1.71
C GLU A 43 48.82 25.76 0.19
N ARG A 44 50.00 25.47 -0.37
CA ARG A 44 50.20 25.39 -1.83
C ARG A 44 49.36 24.27 -2.46
N VAL A 45 49.20 23.13 -1.81
CA VAL A 45 48.36 22.02 -2.27
C VAL A 45 46.88 22.43 -2.25
N PHE A 46 46.40 23.03 -1.16
CA PHE A 46 45.02 23.52 -1.06
C PHE A 46 44.72 24.61 -2.10
N GLN A 47 45.65 25.53 -2.34
CA GLN A 47 45.53 26.55 -3.38
C GLN A 47 45.46 25.93 -4.78
N ARG A 48 46.34 24.96 -5.10
CA ARG A 48 46.32 24.24 -6.39
C ARG A 48 45.02 23.47 -6.59
N LEU A 49 44.54 22.81 -5.54
CA LEU A 49 43.28 22.07 -5.57
C LEU A 49 42.10 23.03 -5.80
N HIS A 50 42.06 24.16 -5.09
CA HIS A 50 41.06 25.21 -5.31
C HIS A 50 41.06 25.74 -6.74
N LEU A 51 42.24 26.01 -7.32
CA LEU A 51 42.35 26.43 -8.71
C LEU A 51 41.83 25.37 -9.68
N ARG A 52 42.07 24.08 -9.40
CA ARG A 52 41.59 22.97 -10.23
C ARG A 52 40.06 22.83 -10.13
N VAL A 53 39.50 22.96 -8.93
CA VAL A 53 38.04 22.98 -8.71
C VAL A 53 37.41 24.17 -9.43
N LYS A 54 37.97 25.37 -9.32
CA LYS A 54 37.50 26.55 -10.07
C LYS A 54 37.54 26.33 -11.59
N ARG A 55 38.60 25.73 -12.11
CA ARG A 55 38.72 25.41 -13.54
C ARG A 55 37.67 24.38 -13.96
N HIS A 56 37.45 23.34 -13.16
CA HIS A 56 36.42 22.33 -13.39
C HIS A 56 35.02 22.95 -13.40
N VAL A 57 34.72 23.83 -12.43
CA VAL A 57 33.44 24.54 -12.36
C VAL A 57 33.22 25.42 -13.58
N ARG A 58 34.25 26.18 -14.01
CA ARG A 58 34.15 27.04 -15.19
C ARG A 58 33.95 26.26 -16.48
N PHE A 59 34.56 25.08 -16.60
CA PHE A 59 34.49 24.26 -17.82
C PHE A 59 33.19 23.46 -17.91
N ASN A 60 32.81 22.77 -16.83
CA ASN A 60 31.65 21.86 -16.84
C ASN A 60 30.34 22.54 -16.47
N TYR A 61 30.38 23.58 -15.63
CA TYR A 61 29.20 24.30 -15.16
C TYR A 61 29.22 25.75 -15.65
N SER A 62 29.39 25.91 -16.96
CA SER A 62 29.29 27.23 -17.59
C SER A 62 27.90 27.84 -17.38
N GLN A 63 27.80 29.16 -17.44
CA GLN A 63 26.51 29.84 -17.33
C GLN A 63 25.55 29.39 -18.43
N GLN A 64 26.08 29.15 -19.64
CA GLN A 64 25.30 28.62 -20.77
C GLN A 64 24.81 27.19 -20.52
N ALA A 65 25.66 26.31 -19.97
CA ALA A 65 25.25 24.95 -19.60
C ALA A 65 24.15 24.98 -18.52
N THR A 66 24.29 25.86 -17.53
CA THR A 66 23.28 26.02 -16.46
C THR A 66 21.94 26.52 -17.01
N GLN A 67 21.97 27.48 -17.93
CA GLN A 67 20.76 27.97 -18.61
C GLN A 67 20.12 26.89 -19.49
N HIS A 68 20.95 26.12 -20.21
CA HIS A 68 20.48 25.05 -21.08
C HIS A 68 19.83 23.91 -20.28
N VAL A 69 20.44 23.47 -19.18
CA VAL A 69 19.86 22.45 -18.30
C VAL A 69 18.56 22.95 -17.67
N ALA A 70 18.51 24.21 -17.22
CA ALA A 70 17.28 24.79 -16.70
C ALA A 70 16.17 24.84 -17.78
N ALA A 71 16.52 25.14 -19.04
CA ALA A 71 15.60 25.12 -20.17
C ALA A 71 15.15 23.69 -20.54
N GLN A 72 16.05 22.70 -20.50
CA GLN A 72 15.72 21.28 -20.70
C GLN A 72 14.75 20.79 -19.63
N ILE A 73 15.01 21.09 -18.36
CA ILE A 73 14.10 20.76 -17.27
C ILE A 73 12.74 21.43 -17.48
N ARG A 74 12.72 22.72 -17.83
CA ARG A 74 11.48 23.42 -18.17
C ARG A 74 10.73 22.71 -19.29
N LYS A 75 11.42 22.35 -20.38
CA LYS A 75 10.83 21.64 -21.53
C LYS A 75 10.29 20.26 -21.13
N LEU A 76 10.99 19.52 -20.26
CA LEU A 76 10.48 18.25 -19.72
C LEU A 76 9.22 18.47 -18.90
N TYR A 77 9.19 19.50 -18.04
CA TYR A 77 7.98 19.85 -17.30
C TYR A 77 6.85 20.21 -18.26
N GLU A 78 7.10 21.08 -19.25
CA GLU A 78 6.12 21.45 -20.28
C GLU A 78 5.64 20.23 -21.09
N GLN A 79 6.50 19.27 -21.38
CA GLN A 79 6.12 18.01 -22.04
C GLN A 79 5.24 17.15 -21.12
N THR A 80 5.54 17.10 -19.81
CA THR A 80 4.68 16.38 -18.85
C THR A 80 3.34 17.07 -18.63
N THR A 81 3.26 18.40 -18.69
CA THR A 81 1.98 19.14 -18.65
C THR A 81 1.25 19.13 -19.99
N GLN A 82 1.94 19.13 -21.13
CA GLN A 82 1.29 18.92 -22.44
C GLN A 82 0.79 17.48 -22.61
N LEU A 83 1.36 16.55 -21.86
CA LEU A 83 0.80 15.23 -21.72
C LEU A 83 -0.56 15.27 -20.99
N GLU A 84 -1.07 16.36 -20.40
CA GLU A 84 -2.40 16.47 -19.71
C GLU A 84 -3.63 15.90 -20.46
N ASN A 85 -3.50 15.44 -21.71
CA ASN A 85 -4.26 14.27 -22.21
C ASN A 85 -3.91 12.93 -21.48
N LEU A 86 -3.52 13.00 -20.20
CA LEU A 86 -3.16 11.92 -19.29
C LEU A 86 -4.39 11.46 -18.49
N SER A 87 -5.60 11.88 -18.86
CA SER A 87 -6.83 11.22 -18.36
C SER A 87 -6.87 9.73 -18.73
N SER A 88 -5.96 9.26 -19.60
CA SER A 88 -5.75 7.86 -19.96
C SER A 88 -4.56 7.21 -19.28
N LEU A 89 -3.71 7.96 -18.57
CA LEU A 89 -2.56 7.36 -17.88
C LEU A 89 -2.99 6.91 -16.50
N PRO A 90 -2.68 5.66 -16.11
CA PRO A 90 -3.24 5.13 -14.88
C PRO A 90 -2.78 5.90 -13.64
N SER A 91 -3.70 6.09 -12.69
CA SER A 91 -3.48 6.81 -11.43
C SER A 91 -2.29 6.31 -10.61
N TYR A 92 -1.83 5.06 -10.82
CA TYR A 92 -0.67 4.50 -10.13
C TYR A 92 0.66 5.21 -10.44
N LEU A 93 0.78 5.94 -11.55
CA LEU A 93 2.01 6.67 -11.90
C LEU A 93 2.16 8.01 -11.19
N TYR A 94 1.08 8.53 -10.59
CA TYR A 94 1.06 9.82 -9.90
C TYR A 94 1.39 9.74 -8.42
N GLY A 95 1.58 8.52 -7.88
CA GLY A 95 1.90 8.32 -6.47
C GLY A 95 0.70 8.45 -5.52
N ASP A 96 -0.50 8.69 -6.04
CA ASP A 96 -1.76 8.78 -5.27
C ASP A 96 -2.46 7.40 -5.12
N PHE A 97 -1.70 6.31 -5.24
CA PHE A 97 -2.25 4.96 -5.26
C PHE A 97 -2.32 4.37 -3.85
N ASP A 98 -3.54 4.16 -3.35
CA ASP A 98 -3.74 3.54 -2.05
C ASP A 98 -3.62 2.01 -2.13
N LEU A 99 -2.52 1.48 -1.60
CA LEU A 99 -2.27 0.04 -1.51
C LEU A 99 -3.11 -0.65 -0.43
N HIS A 100 -3.96 0.09 0.30
CA HIS A 100 -4.91 -0.49 1.25
C HIS A 100 -6.28 -0.81 0.64
N ASP A 101 -6.57 -0.36 -0.59
CA ASP A 101 -7.80 -0.70 -1.29
C ASP A 101 -7.61 -1.91 -2.22
N ILE A 102 -8.43 -2.93 -2.03
CA ILE A 102 -8.43 -4.16 -2.81
C ILE A 102 -8.70 -3.85 -4.30
N LYS A 103 -9.53 -2.84 -4.59
CA LYS A 103 -9.82 -2.43 -5.98
C LYS A 103 -8.61 -1.83 -6.65
N SER A 104 -7.91 -0.94 -5.94
CA SER A 104 -6.67 -0.36 -6.43
C SER A 104 -5.65 -1.46 -6.73
N LEU A 105 -5.47 -2.44 -5.84
CA LEU A 105 -4.57 -3.57 -6.10
C LEU A 105 -4.87 -4.38 -7.35
N GLN A 106 -6.14 -4.51 -7.75
CA GLN A 106 -6.50 -5.17 -9.01
C GLN A 106 -6.14 -4.34 -10.25
N ASP A 107 -6.09 -3.01 -10.10
CA ASP A 107 -5.71 -2.07 -11.14
C ASP A 107 -4.19 -1.86 -11.24
N LEU A 108 -3.39 -2.56 -10.41
CA LEU A 108 -1.94 -2.53 -10.54
C LEU A 108 -1.53 -3.09 -11.90
N PRO A 109 -0.62 -2.42 -12.61
CA PRO A 109 -0.12 -2.93 -13.86
C PRO A 109 0.66 -4.23 -13.61
N HIS A 110 0.62 -5.12 -14.59
CA HIS A 110 1.56 -6.23 -14.66
C HIS A 110 3.00 -5.68 -14.60
N PRO A 111 3.95 -6.36 -13.91
CA PRO A 111 5.27 -5.80 -13.61
C PRO A 111 5.91 -5.18 -14.84
N TRP A 112 6.34 -3.93 -14.70
CA TRP A 112 6.85 -3.15 -15.80
C TRP A 112 8.22 -3.69 -16.23
N PRO A 113 8.43 -4.03 -17.52
CA PRO A 113 9.66 -4.65 -17.98
C PRO A 113 10.76 -3.59 -18.11
N PHE A 114 11.32 -3.11 -17.01
CA PHE A 114 12.40 -2.12 -17.04
C PHE A 114 13.80 -2.73 -16.99
N GLN A 115 13.96 -4.05 -16.87
CA GLN A 115 15.26 -4.66 -17.09
C GLN A 115 15.45 -4.94 -18.59
N LEU A 116 15.96 -3.93 -19.29
CA LEU A 116 16.69 -4.12 -20.54
C LEU A 116 17.78 -5.18 -20.26
N GLU A 117 17.68 -6.34 -20.93
CA GLU A 117 18.63 -7.48 -20.87
C GLU A 117 18.45 -8.52 -19.75
N GLN A 118 17.22 -8.90 -19.38
CA GLN A 118 16.98 -10.14 -18.62
C GLN A 118 16.64 -11.33 -19.52
N SER A 119 17.12 -12.52 -19.13
CA SER A 119 16.70 -13.78 -19.74
C SER A 119 15.21 -14.03 -19.50
N GLU A 120 14.52 -14.71 -20.42
CA GLU A 120 13.08 -15.02 -20.29
C GLU A 120 12.75 -15.76 -18.99
N GLN A 121 13.69 -16.56 -18.48
CA GLN A 121 13.55 -17.31 -17.25
C GLN A 121 13.60 -16.41 -15.99
N GLU A 122 14.40 -15.33 -16.02
CA GLU A 122 14.44 -14.33 -14.95
C GLU A 122 13.17 -13.48 -14.94
N LYS A 123 12.64 -13.13 -16.12
CA LYS A 123 11.37 -12.41 -16.22
C LYS A 123 10.22 -13.23 -15.63
N GLN A 124 10.14 -14.51 -15.95
CA GLN A 124 9.10 -15.39 -15.43
C GLN A 124 9.20 -15.53 -13.90
N SER A 125 10.41 -15.74 -13.35
CA SER A 125 10.56 -15.85 -11.89
C SER A 125 10.22 -14.56 -11.15
N GLN A 126 10.48 -13.40 -11.75
CA GLN A 126 10.07 -12.10 -11.21
C GLN A 126 8.55 -11.89 -11.28
N GLN A 127 7.91 -12.36 -12.35
CA GLN A 127 6.44 -12.36 -12.47
C GLN A 127 5.81 -13.26 -11.41
N ASP A 128 6.28 -14.49 -11.28
CA ASP A 128 5.76 -15.44 -10.29
C ASP A 128 5.92 -14.89 -8.86
N TYR A 129 7.05 -14.23 -8.58
CA TYR A 129 7.28 -13.56 -7.31
C TYR A 129 6.31 -12.39 -7.07
N TYR A 130 6.12 -11.54 -8.07
CA TYR A 130 5.19 -10.41 -7.99
C TYR A 130 3.74 -10.88 -7.75
N ASP A 131 3.30 -11.90 -8.50
CA ASP A 131 1.96 -12.46 -8.37
C ASP A 131 1.75 -13.11 -7.00
N SER A 132 2.78 -13.77 -6.46
CA SER A 132 2.74 -14.33 -5.09
C SER A 132 2.55 -13.24 -4.03
N LEU A 133 3.27 -12.12 -4.16
CA LEU A 133 3.20 -10.99 -3.22
C LEU A 133 1.85 -10.28 -3.30
N LEU A 134 1.33 -10.10 -4.51
CA LEU A 134 0.02 -9.48 -4.73
C LEU A 134 -1.09 -10.37 -4.15
N GLY A 135 -1.00 -11.69 -4.35
CA GLY A 135 -1.90 -12.66 -3.73
C GLY A 135 -1.89 -12.63 -2.21
N GLU A 136 -0.69 -12.61 -1.60
CA GLU A 136 -0.54 -12.50 -0.14
C GLU A 136 -1.20 -11.20 0.37
N LEU A 137 -0.93 -10.08 -0.27
CA LEU A 137 -1.45 -8.79 0.16
C LEU A 137 -2.99 -8.72 0.02
N MET A 138 -3.56 -9.21 -1.07
CA MET A 138 -5.02 -9.33 -1.23
C MET A 138 -5.66 -10.22 -0.15
N SER A 139 -5.03 -11.35 0.19
CA SER A 139 -5.52 -12.22 1.25
C SER A 139 -5.53 -11.52 2.63
N SER A 140 -4.48 -10.74 2.92
CA SER A 140 -4.39 -9.99 4.18
C SER A 140 -5.44 -8.88 4.28
N LEU A 141 -5.68 -8.16 3.18
CA LEU A 141 -6.68 -7.08 3.14
C LEU A 141 -8.10 -7.62 3.23
N SER A 142 -8.41 -8.73 2.57
CA SER A 142 -9.73 -9.38 2.69
C SER A 142 -9.98 -9.88 4.11
N SER A 143 -8.97 -10.43 4.79
CA SER A 143 -9.06 -10.78 6.22
C SER A 143 -9.32 -9.54 7.10
N LEU A 144 -8.62 -8.44 6.83
CA LEU A 144 -8.83 -7.17 7.54
C LEU A 144 -10.26 -6.65 7.33
N GLU A 145 -10.76 -6.69 6.10
CA GLU A 145 -12.12 -6.26 5.78
C GLU A 145 -13.17 -7.10 6.51
N GLN A 146 -12.97 -8.43 6.57
CA GLN A 146 -13.83 -9.33 7.35
C GLN A 146 -13.83 -8.94 8.84
N ILE A 147 -12.66 -8.75 9.45
CA ILE A 147 -12.55 -8.34 10.86
C ILE A 147 -13.24 -6.99 11.10
N LYS A 148 -13.13 -6.06 10.16
CA LYS A 148 -13.77 -4.75 10.24
C LYS A 148 -15.29 -4.87 10.18
N GLN A 149 -15.83 -5.77 9.36
CA GLN A 149 -17.26 -6.06 9.30
C GLN A 149 -17.75 -6.71 10.59
N GLU A 150 -17.06 -7.73 11.10
CA GLU A 150 -17.40 -8.40 12.36
C GLU A 150 -17.39 -7.42 13.56
N ARG A 151 -16.40 -6.51 13.60
CA ARG A 151 -16.36 -5.43 14.60
C ARG A 151 -17.54 -4.48 14.50
N LYS A 152 -17.94 -4.08 13.29
CA LYS A 152 -19.12 -3.22 13.09
C LYS A 152 -20.38 -3.90 13.62
N VAL A 153 -20.60 -5.16 13.26
CA VAL A 153 -21.73 -5.96 13.74
C VAL A 153 -21.73 -6.09 15.27
N THR A 154 -20.57 -6.34 15.86
CA THR A 154 -20.42 -6.43 17.32
C THR A 154 -20.70 -5.10 18.01
N GLU A 155 -20.25 -3.98 17.44
CA GLU A 155 -20.55 -2.64 17.93
C GLU A 155 -22.04 -2.31 17.81
N GLU A 156 -22.71 -2.70 16.72
CA GLU A 156 -24.16 -2.54 16.56
C GLU A 156 -24.92 -3.32 17.64
N TYR A 157 -24.54 -4.58 17.90
CA TYR A 157 -25.10 -5.36 19.01
C TYR A 157 -24.80 -4.72 20.36
N ARG A 158 -23.58 -4.22 20.57
CA ARG A 158 -23.23 -3.55 21.82
C ARG A 158 -24.08 -2.30 22.03
N LEU A 159 -24.27 -1.49 21.00
CA LEU A 159 -25.10 -0.28 21.04
C LEU A 159 -26.57 -0.62 21.32
N SER A 160 -27.10 -1.69 20.74
CA SER A 160 -28.48 -2.13 21.02
C SER A 160 -28.65 -2.69 22.44
N LEU A 161 -27.58 -3.24 23.05
CA LEU A 161 -27.60 -3.75 24.42
C LEU A 161 -27.38 -2.66 25.49
N LYS A 162 -26.72 -1.55 25.17
CA LYS A 162 -26.52 -0.41 26.08
C LYS A 162 -27.77 0.06 26.85
N PRO A 163 -28.95 0.26 26.22
CA PRO A 163 -30.16 0.69 26.94
C PRO A 163 -30.66 -0.32 27.98
N PHE A 164 -30.36 -1.62 27.80
CA PHE A 164 -30.74 -2.66 28.76
C PHE A 164 -29.81 -2.73 29.96
N LEU A 165 -28.53 -2.37 29.79
CA LEU A 165 -27.56 -2.32 30.88
C LEU A 165 -27.69 -1.05 31.75
N THR A 166 -28.21 0.04 31.18
CA THR A 166 -28.45 1.30 31.91
C THR A 166 -29.75 1.28 32.71
N ASN A 167 -30.67 0.36 32.41
CA ASN A 167 -31.92 0.21 33.14
C ASN A 167 -31.76 -0.80 34.30
N THR A 168 -30.99 -0.42 35.32
CA THR A 168 -30.86 -1.18 36.58
C THR A 168 -32.07 -1.03 37.52
N GLN A 169 -33.16 -0.40 37.07
CA GLN A 169 -34.44 -0.57 37.75
C GLN A 169 -34.98 -1.95 37.39
N LEU A 170 -34.90 -2.89 38.35
CA LEU A 170 -35.69 -4.12 38.28
C LEU A 170 -37.13 -3.73 37.95
N PRO A 171 -37.75 -4.23 36.86
CA PRO A 171 -39.16 -4.00 36.64
C PRO A 171 -39.88 -4.62 37.83
N THR A 172 -40.46 -3.76 38.66
CA THR A 172 -41.27 -4.21 39.79
C THR A 172 -42.30 -5.16 39.21
N ARG A 173 -42.34 -6.39 39.76
CA ARG A 173 -43.02 -7.60 39.26
C ARG A 173 -44.56 -7.46 39.13
N GLN A 174 -45.08 -6.25 39.07
CA GLN A 174 -46.50 -5.90 39.06
C GLN A 174 -46.91 -5.06 37.83
N GLN A 175 -45.97 -4.46 37.08
CA GLN A 175 -46.30 -3.61 35.92
C GLN A 175 -46.79 -4.40 34.68
N TRP A 176 -46.52 -5.70 34.61
CA TRP A 176 -47.02 -6.58 33.52
C TRP A 176 -48.46 -7.05 33.75
N LYS A 177 -48.99 -6.93 34.98
CA LYS A 177 -50.39 -7.27 35.28
C LYS A 177 -51.36 -6.13 34.97
N THR A 178 -50.88 -4.90 34.88
CA THR A 178 -51.70 -3.71 34.58
C THR A 178 -51.81 -3.40 33.09
N ASN A 179 -50.99 -4.04 32.24
CA ASN A 179 -51.02 -3.83 30.80
C ASN A 179 -51.97 -4.83 30.12
N THR A 180 -53.16 -4.34 29.76
CA THR A 180 -54.20 -5.08 29.00
C THR A 180 -53.76 -5.49 27.59
N GLU A 181 -52.69 -4.88 27.06
CA GLU A 181 -52.16 -5.15 25.72
C GLU A 181 -51.13 -6.29 25.67
N LEU A 182 -50.58 -6.70 26.81
CA LEU A 182 -49.65 -7.82 26.86
C LEU A 182 -50.27 -9.17 26.48
N PRO A 183 -51.47 -9.56 26.95
CA PRO A 183 -52.05 -10.85 26.56
C PRO A 183 -52.41 -10.90 25.07
N THR A 184 -52.80 -9.77 24.47
CA THR A 184 -53.12 -9.69 23.04
C THR A 184 -51.85 -9.74 22.19
N LEU A 185 -50.77 -9.11 22.62
CA LEU A 185 -49.48 -9.22 21.95
C LEU A 185 -48.87 -10.61 22.09
N LEU A 186 -48.95 -11.23 23.27
CA LEU A 186 -48.45 -12.59 23.49
C LEU A 186 -49.23 -13.61 22.64
N SER A 187 -50.56 -13.47 22.55
CA SER A 187 -51.35 -14.33 21.66
C SER A 187 -50.97 -14.13 20.19
N SER A 188 -50.74 -12.88 19.76
CA SER A 188 -50.31 -12.59 18.39
C SER A 188 -48.93 -13.16 18.06
N ILE A 189 -47.99 -13.11 19.01
CA ILE A 189 -46.64 -13.66 18.86
C ILE A 189 -46.71 -15.19 18.85
N ASN A 190 -47.52 -15.79 19.73
CA ASN A 190 -47.74 -17.25 19.72
C ASN A 190 -48.37 -17.73 18.40
N VAL A 191 -49.28 -16.94 17.80
CA VAL A 191 -49.83 -17.23 16.47
C VAL A 191 -48.76 -17.11 15.38
N LYS A 192 -47.86 -16.11 15.45
CA LYS A 192 -46.75 -15.99 14.49
C LYS A 192 -45.73 -17.11 14.64
N ILE A 193 -45.42 -17.54 15.86
CA ILE A 193 -44.55 -18.70 16.13
C ILE A 193 -45.23 -19.99 15.65
N ALA A 194 -46.53 -20.17 15.89
CA ALA A 194 -47.28 -21.32 15.39
C ALA A 194 -47.28 -21.36 13.85
N ARG A 195 -47.42 -20.21 13.17
CA ARG A 195 -47.31 -20.10 11.71
C ARG A 195 -45.90 -20.39 11.20
N ALA A 196 -44.87 -19.89 11.87
CA ALA A 196 -43.48 -20.17 11.53
C ALA A 196 -43.14 -21.66 11.70
N ASN A 197 -43.62 -22.29 12.78
CA ASN A 197 -43.47 -23.73 13.00
C ASN A 197 -44.30 -24.58 12.02
N ALA A 198 -45.47 -24.10 11.58
CA ALA A 198 -46.24 -24.73 10.52
C ALA A 198 -45.49 -24.67 9.18
N ASN A 199 -44.84 -23.54 8.87
CA ASN A 199 -44.01 -23.42 7.67
C ASN A 199 -42.78 -24.32 7.73
N LEU A 200 -42.12 -24.45 8.89
CA LEU A 200 -41.01 -25.40 9.09
C LEU A 200 -41.46 -26.87 8.97
N LYS A 201 -42.69 -27.19 9.39
CA LYS A 201 -43.29 -28.53 9.16
C LYS A 201 -43.66 -28.76 7.70
N ASN A 202 -44.05 -27.72 6.95
CA ASN A 202 -44.34 -27.81 5.52
C ASN A 202 -43.07 -27.92 4.65
N ASP A 203 -41.92 -27.48 5.16
CA ASP A 203 -40.60 -27.72 4.53
C ASP A 203 -40.02 -29.11 4.83
N SER A 204 -40.68 -29.91 5.67
CA SER A 204 -40.34 -31.31 5.88
C SER A 204 -41.22 -32.21 4.99
N VAL A 205 -40.53 -32.93 4.10
CA VAL A 205 -41.01 -34.02 3.21
C VAL A 205 -41.33 -33.62 1.75
N LYS A 206 -40.27 -33.52 0.93
CA LYS A 206 -40.22 -34.32 -0.31
C LYS A 206 -39.48 -35.62 0.01
N PRO A 207 -40.06 -36.81 -0.27
CA PRO A 207 -39.31 -38.04 -0.15
C PRO A 207 -38.20 -38.05 -1.21
N ILE A 208 -36.96 -38.21 -0.77
CA ILE A 208 -35.84 -38.56 -1.63
C ILE A 208 -36.16 -39.94 -2.20
N GLN A 209 -36.43 -40.00 -3.51
CA GLN A 209 -36.50 -41.26 -4.24
C GLN A 209 -35.14 -41.97 -4.12
N PRO A 210 -35.08 -43.29 -3.95
CA PRO A 210 -33.82 -44.01 -3.91
C PRO A 210 -33.19 -43.98 -5.30
N VAL A 211 -32.17 -43.14 -5.48
CA VAL A 211 -31.30 -43.19 -6.66
C VAL A 211 -30.50 -44.50 -6.57
N LYS A 212 -30.65 -45.32 -7.61
CA LYS A 212 -29.92 -46.57 -7.82
C LYS A 212 -28.42 -46.31 -7.68
N LYS A 213 -27.74 -47.21 -6.95
CA LYS A 213 -26.28 -47.30 -6.94
C LYS A 213 -25.81 -47.66 -8.35
N GLU A 214 -25.31 -46.68 -9.09
CA GLU A 214 -24.46 -46.91 -10.26
C GLU A 214 -23.06 -46.35 -9.97
N VAL A 215 -22.20 -47.32 -9.65
CA VAL A 215 -20.73 -47.37 -9.65
C VAL A 215 -20.04 -46.26 -10.44
N ILE A 216 -19.34 -45.35 -9.75
CA ILE A 216 -18.12 -44.70 -10.27
C ILE A 216 -17.17 -44.41 -9.09
N TYR A 217 -16.23 -45.32 -8.82
CA TYR A 217 -14.98 -45.01 -8.13
C TYR A 217 -13.83 -45.68 -8.89
N PRO A 218 -13.02 -44.95 -9.68
CA PRO A 218 -11.76 -45.47 -10.18
C PRO A 218 -10.54 -44.93 -9.42
N LEU A 219 -10.70 -44.45 -8.17
CA LEU A 219 -9.60 -43.89 -7.38
C LEU A 219 -9.34 -44.54 -6.01
N GLU A 220 -10.26 -45.36 -5.49
CA GLU A 220 -10.02 -46.04 -4.20
C GLU A 220 -9.24 -47.37 -4.34
N GLU A 221 -9.26 -48.01 -5.52
CA GLU A 221 -8.49 -49.23 -5.78
C GLU A 221 -6.99 -48.94 -5.97
N LYS A 222 -6.62 -47.77 -6.49
CA LYS A 222 -5.20 -47.39 -6.68
C LYS A 222 -4.47 -46.98 -5.41
N LEU A 223 -5.18 -46.77 -4.30
CA LEU A 223 -4.58 -46.44 -2.99
C LEU A 223 -4.38 -47.67 -2.10
N LYS A 224 -5.02 -48.82 -2.42
CA LYS A 224 -4.83 -50.07 -1.68
C LYS A 224 -3.75 -50.98 -2.26
N GLU A 225 -3.43 -50.85 -3.55
CA GLU A 225 -2.37 -51.66 -4.20
C GLU A 225 -0.94 -51.12 -3.99
N GLN A 226 -0.74 -49.91 -3.45
CA GLN A 226 0.61 -49.37 -3.18
C GLN A 226 1.16 -49.65 -1.77
N HIS A 227 0.40 -50.28 -0.87
CA HIS A 227 0.85 -50.51 0.50
C HIS A 227 1.01 -51.98 0.95
N PHE A 228 0.79 -52.97 0.10
CA PHE A 228 1.13 -54.36 0.41
C PHE A 228 1.56 -55.12 -0.84
N ARG A 229 2.89 -55.25 -0.99
CA ARG A 229 3.66 -56.28 -1.73
C ARG A 229 3.28 -56.63 -3.18
#